data_AF-A0A350QE24-F1
#
_entry.id   AF-A0A350QE24-F1
#
_cell.length_a   1.000
_cell.length_b   1.000
_cell.length_c   1.000
_cell.angle_alpha   90.00
_cell.angle_beta   90.00
_cell.angle_gamma   90.00
#
_symmetry.space_group_name_H-M   'P 1'
#
loop_
_entity.id
_entity.type
_entity.pdbx_description
1 polymer ?
#
loop_
_entity_poly.entity_id
_entity_poly.type
_entity_poly.pdbx_seq_one_letter_code
_entity_poly.pdbx_strand_id
1 'polypeptide(L)'
;MLISKSIPNSIPISILILIFTITGLTGCTEADTPTPLPLPDKGSLVLVGGALAASNAQVYQRFIELAGGALQARIAVVPAASSQPVKYFKQFQKDMERYGLDEDQITLFPIAVADDKSTADLDESQWRRGATDIQLAEHLSQYTAVWFLGGDQLNITATLAPDGHKSVLLEAIWALYQRGGVIGGTSAGAAMMSDVMIAAGDSWG
;
A
#
# COMPACT_ATOMS: atom_id res chain seq x y z
N MET A 1 -79.44 -22.82 6.13
CA MET A 1 -80.65 -22.29 6.81
C MET A 1 -80.17 -21.25 7.81
N LEU A 2 -80.68 -20.01 7.65
CA LEU A 2 -80.37 -18.78 8.38
C LEU A 2 -80.54 -18.95 9.91
N ILE A 3 -79.93 -18.17 10.81
CA ILE A 3 -80.33 -16.83 11.33
C ILE A 3 -79.26 -16.50 12.43
N SER A 4 -78.42 -15.44 12.40
CA SER A 4 -78.62 -13.99 12.65
C SER A 4 -78.78 -13.54 14.13
N LYS A 5 -78.05 -12.43 14.45
CA LYS A 5 -78.11 -11.48 15.60
C LYS A 5 -77.52 -11.90 16.95
N SER A 6 -76.91 -11.04 17.78
CA SER A 6 -76.46 -9.63 17.70
C SER A 6 -75.55 -9.35 18.90
N ILE A 7 -74.56 -8.46 18.74
CA ILE A 7 -73.74 -7.84 19.81
C ILE A 7 -74.63 -6.81 20.56
N PRO A 8 -74.43 -6.51 21.87
CA PRO A 8 -73.64 -5.31 22.20
C PRO A 8 -72.87 -5.31 23.56
N ASN A 9 -71.88 -4.41 23.61
CA ASN A 9 -71.41 -3.59 24.74
C ASN A 9 -70.54 -4.16 25.87
N SER A 10 -69.24 -3.90 25.70
CA SER A 10 -68.30 -3.20 26.61
C SER A 10 -68.64 -3.04 28.10
N ILE A 11 -67.81 -3.66 28.94
CA ILE A 11 -67.55 -3.32 30.34
C ILE A 11 -66.03 -3.11 30.48
N PRO A 12 -65.54 -2.02 31.11
CA PRO A 12 -64.11 -1.78 31.26
C PRO A 12 -63.58 -2.56 32.47
N ILE A 13 -62.51 -3.35 32.29
CA ILE A 13 -61.77 -3.95 33.40
C ILE A 13 -60.52 -3.11 33.62
N SER A 14 -60.53 -2.36 34.72
CA SER A 14 -59.38 -1.64 35.26
C SER A 14 -58.22 -2.62 35.51
N ILE A 15 -57.17 -2.53 34.70
CA ILE A 15 -55.91 -3.23 34.94
C ILE A 15 -54.96 -2.26 35.65
N LEU A 16 -54.65 -2.62 36.88
CA LEU A 16 -53.66 -2.00 37.76
C LEU A 16 -52.28 -2.04 37.09
N ILE A 17 -51.77 -0.89 36.66
CA ILE A 17 -50.42 -0.76 36.10
C ILE A 17 -49.41 -0.79 37.25
N LEU A 18 -48.66 -1.89 37.35
CA LEU A 18 -47.50 -1.99 38.22
C LEU A 18 -46.29 -1.41 37.47
N ILE A 19 -45.86 -0.21 37.84
CA ILE A 19 -44.67 0.44 37.27
C ILE A 19 -43.43 -0.21 37.86
N PHE A 20 -42.76 -1.06 37.07
CA PHE A 20 -41.40 -1.51 37.36
C PHE A 20 -40.43 -0.54 36.68
N THR A 21 -39.81 0.35 37.45
CA THR A 21 -38.72 1.20 36.98
C THR A 21 -37.46 0.36 36.79
N ILE A 22 -37.17 0.01 35.53
CA ILE A 22 -35.86 -0.54 35.14
C ILE A 22 -34.93 0.66 34.97
N THR A 23 -34.11 0.92 35.98
CA THR A 23 -32.95 1.83 35.89
C THR A 23 -31.97 1.31 34.84
N GLY A 24 -31.60 2.20 33.93
CA GLY A 24 -30.84 1.89 32.72
C GLY A 24 -29.38 1.52 32.96
N LEU A 25 -28.88 0.69 32.05
CA LEU A 25 -27.48 0.54 31.70
C LEU A 25 -27.42 0.48 30.18
N THR A 26 -27.48 1.63 29.54
CA THR A 26 -27.16 1.79 28.12
C THR A 26 -25.86 2.57 28.05
N GLY A 27 -24.76 1.82 28.04
CA GLY A 27 -23.41 2.32 27.84
C GLY A 27 -22.71 1.50 26.77
N CYS A 28 -23.31 1.40 25.58
CA CYS A 28 -22.55 1.05 24.39
C CYS A 28 -21.81 2.31 23.98
N THR A 29 -20.51 2.39 24.32
CA THR A 29 -19.65 3.40 23.72
C THR A 29 -19.53 3.03 22.24
N GLU A 30 -20.09 3.85 21.35
CA GLU A 30 -19.76 3.77 19.93
C GLU A 30 -18.30 4.15 19.82
N ALA A 31 -17.46 3.18 19.46
CA ALA A 31 -16.08 3.46 19.09
C ALA A 31 -16.13 4.32 17.83
N ASP A 32 -15.71 5.57 17.97
CA ASP A 32 -15.57 6.54 16.88
C ASP A 32 -14.60 5.94 15.86
N THR A 33 -15.17 5.29 14.84
CA THR A 33 -14.37 4.65 13.80
C THR A 33 -13.93 5.79 12.88
N PRO A 34 -12.61 6.04 12.73
CA PRO A 34 -12.15 7.14 11.90
C PRO A 34 -12.79 7.00 10.52
N THR A 35 -13.53 8.02 10.09
CA THR A 35 -14.12 8.02 8.75
C THR A 35 -12.98 7.87 7.74
N PRO A 36 -13.00 6.87 6.84
CA PRO A 36 -11.98 6.72 5.83
C PRO A 36 -11.86 8.03 5.05
N LEU A 37 -10.65 8.61 5.03
CA LEU A 37 -10.39 9.79 4.21
C LEU A 37 -10.77 9.47 2.77
N PRO A 38 -11.45 10.40 2.05
CA PRO A 38 -11.76 10.23 0.64
C PRO A 38 -10.51 9.84 -0.12
N LEU A 39 -10.58 8.80 -0.95
CA LEU A 39 -9.47 8.43 -1.82
C LEU A 39 -9.20 9.62 -2.75
N PRO A 40 -7.97 10.19 -2.77
CA PRO A 40 -7.69 11.35 -3.58
C PRO A 40 -7.90 11.05 -5.08
N ASP A 41 -8.16 12.07 -5.88
CA ASP A 41 -8.27 11.99 -7.36
C ASP A 41 -6.97 11.46 -8.03
N LYS A 42 -5.90 11.32 -7.24
CA LYS A 42 -4.58 10.79 -7.61
C LYS A 42 -4.16 9.74 -6.57
N GLY A 43 -3.15 8.97 -6.92
CA GLY A 43 -2.53 7.97 -6.07
C GLY A 43 -1.94 8.51 -4.77
N SER A 44 -1.42 7.60 -3.96
CA SER A 44 -0.83 7.92 -2.65
C SER A 44 0.68 7.71 -2.65
N LEU A 45 1.37 8.44 -1.76
CA LEU A 45 2.79 8.25 -1.49
C LEU A 45 3.00 7.72 -0.07
N VAL A 46 3.87 6.72 0.09
CA VAL A 46 4.30 6.18 1.40
C VAL A 46 5.80 6.33 1.52
N LEU A 47 6.23 7.35 2.27
CA LEU A 47 7.63 7.73 2.39
C LEU A 47 8.18 7.26 3.74
N VAL A 48 9.15 6.35 3.73
CA VAL A 48 9.80 5.85 4.94
C VAL A 48 11.25 6.35 4.99
N GLY A 49 11.62 7.05 6.06
CA GLY A 49 12.95 7.68 6.19
C GLY A 49 14.14 6.70 6.30
N GLY A 50 13.88 5.40 6.35
CA GLY A 50 14.89 4.36 6.54
C GLY A 50 14.58 3.48 7.76
N ALA A 51 15.40 2.46 7.97
CA ALA A 51 15.29 1.51 9.09
C ALA A 51 13.89 0.90 9.27
N LEU A 52 13.16 0.69 8.17
CA LEU A 52 11.87 0.00 8.18
C LEU A 52 12.07 -1.43 8.70
N ALA A 53 11.54 -1.71 9.88
CA ALA A 53 11.63 -3.00 10.53
C ALA A 53 10.35 -3.80 10.28
N ALA A 54 10.48 -5.13 10.30
CA ALA A 54 9.36 -6.07 10.16
C ALA A 54 8.28 -5.96 11.26
N SER A 55 8.47 -5.12 12.27
CA SER A 55 7.51 -4.81 13.33
C SER A 55 6.70 -3.53 13.07
N ASN A 56 7.05 -2.75 12.03
CA ASN A 56 6.33 -1.53 11.65
C ASN A 56 5.00 -1.82 10.95
N ALA A 57 4.12 -2.57 11.61
CA ALA A 57 2.86 -3.06 11.07
C ALA A 57 2.00 -1.97 10.43
N GLN A 58 1.91 -0.81 11.07
CA GLN A 58 1.12 0.32 10.57
C GLN A 58 1.56 0.78 9.17
N VAL A 59 2.86 0.75 8.85
CA VAL A 59 3.37 1.16 7.54
C VAL A 59 2.96 0.14 6.48
N TYR A 60 3.19 -1.14 6.75
CA TYR A 60 2.87 -2.23 5.83
C TYR A 60 1.36 -2.34 5.59
N GLN A 61 0.56 -2.37 6.65
CA GLN A 61 -0.90 -2.41 6.56
C GLN A 61 -1.44 -1.21 5.78
N ARG A 62 -0.95 0.00 6.07
CA ARG A 62 -1.40 1.19 5.36
C ARG A 62 -1.01 1.15 3.88
N PHE A 63 0.19 0.69 3.54
CA PHE A 63 0.60 0.53 2.15
C PHE A 63 -0.28 -0.48 1.41
N ILE A 64 -0.60 -1.62 2.05
CA ILE A 64 -1.48 -2.66 1.50
C ILE A 64 -2.90 -2.12 1.28
N GLU A 65 -3.46 -1.39 2.25
CA GLU A 65 -4.76 -0.72 2.11
C GLU A 65 -4.79 0.21 0.90
N LEU A 66 -3.76 1.06 0.75
CA LEU A 66 -3.62 1.99 -0.36
C LEU A 66 -3.40 1.28 -1.71
N ALA A 67 -2.84 0.07 -1.69
CA ALA A 67 -2.69 -0.79 -2.86
C ALA A 67 -3.99 -1.52 -3.27
N GLY A 68 -5.12 -1.25 -2.59
CA GLY A 68 -6.42 -1.88 -2.86
C GLY A 68 -6.79 -3.01 -1.89
N GLY A 69 -6.03 -3.19 -0.82
CA GLY A 69 -6.19 -4.24 0.18
C GLY A 69 -5.59 -5.58 -0.24
N ALA A 70 -5.52 -6.52 0.70
CA ALA A 70 -4.83 -7.81 0.52
C ALA A 70 -5.26 -8.60 -0.72
N LEU A 71 -6.53 -8.54 -1.13
CA LEU A 71 -7.04 -9.28 -2.28
C LEU A 71 -6.66 -8.69 -3.65
N GLN A 72 -6.40 -7.38 -3.71
CA GLN A 72 -6.17 -6.67 -4.98
C GLN A 72 -4.74 -6.15 -5.11
N ALA A 73 -4.01 -6.04 -4.00
CA ALA A 73 -2.65 -5.54 -3.99
C ALA A 73 -1.76 -6.35 -4.95
N ARG A 74 -1.12 -5.66 -5.88
CA ARG A 74 -0.04 -6.21 -6.71
C ARG A 74 1.10 -5.22 -6.71
N ILE A 75 2.23 -5.62 -6.13
CA ILE A 75 3.37 -4.76 -5.82
C ILE A 75 4.51 -5.06 -6.79
N ALA A 76 4.92 -4.05 -7.54
CA ALA A 76 6.17 -4.04 -8.29
C ALA A 76 7.27 -3.47 -7.40
N VAL A 77 8.31 -4.27 -7.11
CA VAL A 77 9.45 -3.84 -6.30
C VAL A 77 10.58 -3.39 -7.23
N VAL A 78 10.98 -2.13 -7.11
CA VAL A 78 12.05 -1.51 -7.90
C VAL A 78 13.31 -1.42 -7.03
N PRO A 79 14.36 -2.21 -7.34
CA PRO A 79 15.54 -2.27 -6.49
C PRO A 79 16.66 -1.34 -6.98
N ALA A 80 16.36 -0.33 -7.81
CA ALA A 80 17.36 0.46 -8.55
C ALA A 80 18.44 1.13 -7.66
N ALA A 81 18.12 1.46 -6.41
CA ALA A 81 19.08 2.00 -5.44
C ALA A 81 20.01 0.95 -4.82
N SER A 82 19.56 -0.30 -4.76
CA SER A 82 20.10 -1.32 -3.88
C SER A 82 21.35 -1.97 -4.47
N SER A 83 22.37 -2.14 -3.64
CA SER A 83 23.55 -2.96 -3.95
C SER A 83 23.32 -4.46 -3.73
N GLN A 84 22.24 -4.84 -3.04
CA GLN A 84 21.85 -6.24 -2.83
C GLN A 84 20.36 -6.47 -3.18
N PRO A 85 19.95 -6.25 -4.44
CA PRO A 85 18.56 -6.15 -4.87
C PRO A 85 17.73 -7.37 -4.47
N VAL A 86 18.24 -8.59 -4.70
CA VAL A 86 17.52 -9.84 -4.44
C VAL A 86 17.34 -10.08 -2.93
N LYS A 87 18.39 -9.83 -2.13
CA LYS A 87 18.34 -10.00 -0.68
C LYS A 87 17.30 -9.07 -0.05
N TYR A 88 17.33 -7.78 -0.37
CA TYR A 88 16.39 -6.81 0.21
C TYR A 88 14.98 -6.97 -0.34
N PHE A 89 14.83 -7.42 -1.59
CA PHE A 89 13.53 -7.86 -2.12
C PHE A 89 12.95 -8.99 -1.29
N LYS A 90 13.71 -10.07 -1.05
CA LYS A 90 13.24 -11.23 -0.28
C LYS A 90 12.91 -10.87 1.18
N GLN A 91 13.61 -9.90 1.78
CA GLN A 91 13.24 -9.38 3.09
C GLN A 91 11.90 -8.64 3.05
N PHE A 92 11.73 -7.73 2.09
CA PHE A 92 10.49 -6.98 1.92
C PHE A 92 9.29 -7.88 1.60
N GLN A 93 9.48 -8.91 0.75
CA GLN A 93 8.47 -9.91 0.41
C GLN A 93 7.98 -10.64 1.66
N LYS A 94 8.90 -11.17 2.49
CA LYS A 94 8.56 -11.83 3.77
C LYS A 94 7.83 -10.92 4.74
N ASP A 95 8.21 -9.64 4.79
CA ASP A 95 7.54 -8.67 5.65
C ASP A 95 6.09 -8.44 5.17
N MET A 96 5.85 -8.30 3.87
CA MET A 96 4.51 -8.16 3.31
C MET A 96 3.65 -9.43 3.48
N GLU A 97 4.24 -10.62 3.32
CA GLU A 97 3.57 -11.90 3.57
C GLU A 97 3.03 -11.99 5.00
N ARG A 98 3.80 -11.51 5.99
CA ARG A 98 3.35 -11.41 7.39
C ARG A 98 2.08 -10.58 7.56
N TYR A 99 1.83 -9.64 6.65
CA TYR A 99 0.67 -8.74 6.67
C TYR A 99 -0.42 -9.13 5.66
N GLY A 100 -0.35 -10.34 5.09
CA GLY A 100 -1.46 -10.97 4.38
C GLY A 100 -1.42 -10.87 2.86
N LEU A 101 -0.24 -10.62 2.26
CA LEU A 101 -0.04 -10.78 0.82
C LEU A 101 0.51 -12.17 0.50
N ASP A 102 0.12 -12.69 -0.66
CA ASP A 102 0.70 -13.91 -1.23
C ASP A 102 2.00 -13.58 -2.00
N GLU A 103 2.89 -14.56 -2.13
CA GLU A 103 4.21 -14.40 -2.78
C GLU A 103 4.07 -13.88 -4.22
N ASP A 104 3.04 -14.34 -4.96
CA ASP A 104 2.76 -14.01 -6.36
C ASP A 104 2.19 -12.59 -6.55
N GLN A 105 1.80 -11.91 -5.47
CA GLN A 105 1.39 -10.51 -5.50
C GLN A 105 2.58 -9.55 -5.48
N ILE A 106 3.80 -10.05 -5.28
CA ILE A 106 5.00 -9.23 -5.06
C ILE A 106 6.07 -9.63 -6.06
N THR A 107 6.36 -8.76 -7.03
CA THR A 107 7.30 -9.07 -8.12
C THR A 107 8.51 -8.14 -8.08
N LEU A 108 9.70 -8.73 -8.18
CA LEU A 108 10.95 -7.99 -8.36
C LEU A 108 11.08 -7.56 -9.82
N PHE A 109 11.17 -6.24 -10.06
CA PHE A 109 11.42 -5.74 -11.40
C PHE A 109 12.93 -5.77 -11.71
N PRO A 110 13.35 -6.27 -12.88
CA PRO A 110 14.76 -6.41 -13.25
C PRO A 110 15.38 -5.06 -13.63
N ILE A 111 15.57 -4.19 -12.64
CA ILE A 111 16.07 -2.82 -12.82
C ILE A 111 17.11 -2.51 -11.75
N ALA A 112 18.35 -2.37 -12.15
CA ALA A 112 19.46 -2.00 -11.27
C ALA A 112 20.59 -1.39 -12.10
N VAL A 113 21.34 -0.48 -11.47
CA VAL A 113 22.58 0.08 -12.04
C VAL A 113 23.82 -0.71 -11.65
N ALA A 114 23.76 -1.44 -10.53
CA ALA A 114 24.85 -2.27 -10.02
C ALA A 114 24.53 -3.76 -10.18
N ASP A 115 25.54 -4.51 -10.59
CA ASP A 115 25.57 -5.98 -10.63
C ASP A 115 25.84 -6.50 -9.21
N ASP A 116 24.92 -7.28 -8.64
CA ASP A 116 25.12 -7.92 -7.34
C ASP A 116 25.84 -9.24 -7.56
N LYS A 117 27.18 -9.16 -7.52
CA LYS A 117 28.06 -10.31 -7.67
C LYS A 117 27.86 -11.41 -6.61
N SER A 118 27.02 -11.19 -5.60
CA SER A 118 26.67 -12.21 -4.61
C SER A 118 25.52 -13.13 -5.05
N THR A 119 24.78 -12.78 -6.10
CA THR A 119 23.75 -13.63 -6.71
C THR A 119 24.29 -14.35 -7.95
N ALA A 120 24.94 -15.49 -7.75
CA ALA A 120 25.57 -16.25 -8.84
C ALA A 120 24.58 -16.76 -9.91
N ASP A 121 23.29 -16.86 -9.58
CA ASP A 121 22.26 -17.46 -10.45
C ASP A 121 21.43 -16.41 -11.23
N LEU A 122 21.68 -15.11 -11.05
CA LEU A 122 20.96 -14.03 -11.73
C LEU A 122 21.95 -13.11 -12.44
N ASP A 123 21.90 -13.08 -13.78
CA ASP A 123 22.66 -12.12 -14.58
C ASP A 123 21.96 -10.76 -14.57
N GLU A 124 22.37 -9.89 -13.66
CA GLU A 124 21.81 -8.54 -13.52
C GLU A 124 22.42 -7.55 -14.52
N SER A 125 23.34 -7.97 -15.39
CA SER A 125 24.01 -7.10 -16.37
C SER A 125 23.05 -6.39 -17.33
N GLN A 126 21.90 -7.02 -17.61
CA GLN A 126 20.84 -6.49 -18.47
C GLN A 126 19.86 -5.56 -17.74
N TRP A 127 19.85 -5.56 -16.39
CA TRP A 127 18.88 -4.80 -15.60
C TRP A 127 19.09 -3.29 -15.72
N ARG A 128 20.27 -2.85 -16.17
CA ARG A 128 20.57 -1.46 -16.53
C ARG A 128 19.62 -0.91 -17.60
N ARG A 129 19.06 -1.77 -18.45
CA ARG A 129 18.10 -1.37 -19.51
C ARG A 129 16.65 -1.49 -19.09
N GLY A 130 16.35 -2.02 -17.90
CA GLY A 130 14.97 -2.28 -17.47
C GLY A 130 14.09 -1.03 -17.47
N ALA A 131 14.65 0.14 -17.16
CA ALA A 131 13.91 1.40 -17.23
C ALA A 131 13.50 1.83 -18.66
N THR A 132 14.24 1.37 -19.67
CA THR A 132 13.97 1.61 -21.10
C THR A 132 13.23 0.44 -21.77
N ASP A 133 12.94 -0.62 -21.03
CA ASP A 133 12.23 -1.80 -21.54
C ASP A 133 10.72 -1.51 -21.61
N ILE A 134 10.21 -1.43 -22.83
CA ILE A 134 8.80 -1.15 -23.11
C ILE A 134 7.91 -2.27 -22.56
N GLN A 135 8.33 -3.53 -22.65
CA GLN A 135 7.52 -4.66 -22.18
C GLN A 135 7.42 -4.65 -20.66
N LEU A 136 8.51 -4.32 -19.96
CA LEU A 136 8.48 -4.16 -18.51
C LEU A 136 7.59 -3.00 -18.08
N ALA A 137 7.66 -1.87 -18.80
CA ALA A 137 6.81 -0.70 -18.54
C ALA A 137 5.32 -1.00 -18.79
N GLU A 138 4.98 -1.73 -19.86
CA GLU A 138 3.61 -2.19 -20.13
C GLU A 138 3.11 -3.15 -19.05
N HIS A 139 3.96 -4.11 -18.63
CA HIS A 139 3.63 -5.06 -17.56
C HIS A 139 3.27 -4.36 -16.24
N LEU A 140 3.83 -3.17 -15.97
CA LEU A 140 3.48 -2.37 -14.80
C LEU A 140 1.98 -2.00 -14.73
N SER A 141 1.23 -2.05 -15.84
CA SER A 141 -0.21 -1.79 -15.83
C SER A 141 -1.01 -2.80 -14.98
N GLN A 142 -0.46 -4.00 -14.73
CA GLN A 142 -1.08 -5.05 -13.91
C GLN A 142 -0.91 -4.82 -12.40
N TYR A 143 -0.12 -3.83 -12.01
CA TYR A 143 0.22 -3.56 -10.62
C TYR A 143 -0.61 -2.40 -10.07
N THR A 144 -0.91 -2.48 -8.77
CA THR A 144 -1.60 -1.43 -8.01
C THR A 144 -0.64 -0.60 -7.15
N ALA A 145 0.58 -1.09 -6.97
CA ALA A 145 1.58 -0.47 -6.13
C ALA A 145 3.00 -0.61 -6.69
N VAL A 146 3.83 0.39 -6.40
CA VAL A 146 5.27 0.35 -6.63
C VAL A 146 5.98 0.57 -5.30
N TRP A 147 7.01 -0.24 -5.02
CA TRP A 147 7.88 -0.03 -3.86
C TRP A 147 9.34 0.12 -4.27
N PHE A 148 9.97 1.22 -3.85
CA PHE A 148 11.39 1.48 -4.04
C PHE A 148 12.21 1.02 -2.84
N LEU A 149 13.15 0.10 -3.07
CA LEU A 149 14.10 -0.31 -2.04
C LEU A 149 15.11 0.82 -1.76
N GLY A 150 15.75 0.73 -0.58
CA GLY A 150 16.81 1.66 -0.18
C GLY A 150 18.15 1.37 -0.85
N GLY A 151 19.12 2.26 -0.64
CA GLY A 151 20.46 2.21 -1.21
C GLY A 151 20.93 3.62 -1.58
N ASP A 152 21.37 3.81 -2.82
CA ASP A 152 21.73 5.13 -3.36
C ASP A 152 20.60 5.73 -4.21
N GLN A 153 20.12 6.92 -3.85
CA GLN A 153 19.07 7.63 -4.59
C GLN A 153 19.52 8.14 -5.96
N LEU A 154 20.81 8.45 -6.15
CA LEU A 154 21.35 8.87 -7.45
C LEU A 154 21.19 7.76 -8.48
N ASN A 155 21.38 6.51 -8.04
CA ASN A 155 21.16 5.32 -8.87
C ASN A 155 19.71 5.21 -9.36
N ILE A 156 18.72 5.55 -8.52
CA ILE A 156 17.31 5.60 -8.95
C ILE A 156 17.13 6.65 -10.04
N THR A 157 17.60 7.88 -9.80
CA THR A 157 17.42 9.00 -10.74
C THR A 157 18.15 8.76 -12.06
N ALA A 158 19.38 8.25 -12.03
CA ALA A 158 20.14 7.92 -13.23
C ALA A 158 19.48 6.80 -14.06
N THR A 159 18.77 5.89 -13.40
CA THR A 159 18.07 4.79 -14.07
C THR A 159 16.73 5.21 -14.65
N LEU A 160 15.89 5.91 -13.87
CA LEU A 160 14.52 6.26 -14.25
C LEU A 160 14.41 7.58 -15.02
N ALA A 161 15.35 8.49 -14.84
CA ALA A 161 15.37 9.78 -15.51
C ALA A 161 16.77 10.10 -16.07
N PRO A 162 17.34 9.24 -16.94
CA PRO A 162 18.65 9.50 -17.53
C PRO A 162 18.66 10.84 -18.26
N ASP A 163 19.68 11.64 -18.01
CA ASP A 163 19.83 13.01 -18.56
C ASP A 163 18.62 13.92 -18.31
N GLY A 164 17.87 13.68 -17.24
CA GLY A 164 16.67 14.45 -16.87
C GLY A 164 15.41 14.13 -17.67
N HIS A 165 15.46 13.15 -18.58
CA HIS A 165 14.31 12.72 -19.38
C HIS A 165 13.66 11.49 -18.74
N LYS A 166 12.33 11.49 -18.63
CA LYS A 166 11.61 10.34 -18.06
C LYS A 166 11.81 9.12 -18.96
N SER A 167 12.18 7.99 -18.36
CA SER A 167 12.16 6.71 -19.04
C SER A 167 10.72 6.22 -19.25
N VAL A 168 10.53 5.26 -20.17
CA VAL A 168 9.21 4.64 -20.42
C VAL A 168 8.65 4.00 -19.14
N LEU A 169 9.51 3.44 -18.29
CA LEU A 169 9.07 2.91 -17.01
C LEU A 169 8.67 4.02 -16.04
N LEU A 170 9.40 5.14 -15.97
CA LEU A 170 9.01 6.26 -15.13
C LEU A 170 7.65 6.83 -15.56
N GLU A 171 7.39 6.92 -16.86
CA GLU A 171 6.06 7.27 -17.38
C GLU A 171 4.98 6.29 -16.93
N ALA A 172 5.25 4.98 -16.98
CA ALA A 172 4.32 3.96 -16.50
C ALA A 172 4.06 4.05 -14.98
N ILE A 173 5.08 4.37 -14.18
CA ILE A 173 4.94 4.62 -12.74
C ILE A 173 4.06 5.86 -12.49
N TRP A 174 4.26 6.93 -13.26
CA TRP A 174 3.39 8.12 -13.22
C TRP A 174 1.95 7.78 -13.63
N ALA A 175 1.74 6.92 -14.61
CA ALA A 175 0.40 6.45 -14.99
C ALA A 175 -0.25 5.62 -13.87
N LEU A 176 0.52 4.81 -13.12
CA LEU A 176 0.06 4.08 -11.94
C LEU A 176 -0.40 5.03 -10.84
N TYR A 177 0.39 6.05 -10.55
CA TYR A 177 0.01 7.08 -9.60
C TYR A 177 -1.26 7.82 -10.04
N GLN A 178 -1.34 8.23 -11.31
CA GLN A 178 -2.50 8.97 -11.82
C GLN A 178 -3.81 8.15 -11.83
N ARG A 179 -3.74 6.82 -11.92
CA ARG A 179 -4.92 5.95 -11.82
C ARG A 179 -5.27 5.51 -10.39
N GLY A 180 -4.67 6.13 -9.37
CA GLY A 180 -4.97 5.89 -7.97
C GLY A 180 -4.09 4.86 -7.26
N GLY A 181 -3.04 4.35 -7.92
CA GLY A 181 -2.10 3.42 -7.29
C GLY A 181 -1.18 4.09 -6.26
N VAL A 182 -0.52 3.28 -5.44
CA VAL A 182 0.39 3.78 -4.39
C VAL A 182 1.85 3.63 -4.79
N ILE A 183 2.66 4.65 -4.54
CA ILE A 183 4.12 4.58 -4.66
C ILE A 183 4.71 4.69 -3.26
N GLY A 184 5.49 3.70 -2.86
CA GLY A 184 6.16 3.66 -1.56
C GLY A 184 7.66 3.50 -1.71
N GLY A 185 8.41 3.84 -0.65
CA GLY A 185 9.85 3.62 -0.64
C GLY A 185 10.47 3.87 0.72
N THR A 186 11.68 3.33 0.90
CA THR A 186 12.47 3.49 2.12
C THR A 186 13.83 4.11 1.85
N SER A 187 14.30 4.99 2.75
CA SER A 187 15.58 5.68 2.63
C SER A 187 15.71 6.40 1.26
N ALA A 188 16.66 6.00 0.41
CA ALA A 188 16.81 6.49 -0.96
C ALA A 188 15.50 6.46 -1.78
N GLY A 189 14.70 5.41 -1.61
CA GLY A 189 13.41 5.29 -2.28
C GLY A 189 12.40 6.35 -1.84
N ALA A 190 12.46 6.82 -0.59
CA ALA A 190 11.65 7.94 -0.12
C ALA A 190 12.24 9.29 -0.55
N ALA A 191 13.56 9.43 -0.50
CA ALA A 191 14.26 10.67 -0.81
C ALA A 191 14.10 11.12 -2.26
N MET A 192 13.94 10.19 -3.20
CA MET A 192 13.75 10.53 -4.62
C MET A 192 12.35 11.08 -4.94
N MET A 193 11.38 10.94 -4.03
CA MET A 193 9.99 11.35 -4.25
C MET A 193 9.73 12.83 -3.94
N SER A 194 10.73 13.57 -3.44
CA SER A 194 10.63 15.02 -3.18
C SER A 194 11.33 15.84 -4.26
N ASP A 195 10.74 16.98 -4.63
CA ASP A 195 11.35 17.96 -5.56
C ASP A 195 12.71 18.48 -5.07
N VAL A 196 12.92 18.47 -3.75
CA VAL A 196 14.20 18.75 -3.10
C VAL A 196 14.71 17.44 -2.50
N MET A 197 15.72 16.85 -3.12
CA MET A 197 16.36 15.63 -2.63
C MET A 197 17.47 16.00 -1.63
N ILE A 198 17.34 15.59 -0.37
CA ILE A 198 18.48 15.61 0.56
C ILE A 198 19.36 14.40 0.24
N ALA A 199 20.44 14.64 -0.51
CA ALA A 199 21.32 13.60 -1.03
C ALA A 199 22.30 13.02 0.01
N ALA A 200 22.49 13.71 1.14
CA ALA A 200 23.29 13.26 2.27
C ALA A 200 22.94 14.08 3.52
N GLY A 201 23.06 13.45 4.69
CA GLY A 201 23.08 14.13 5.98
C GLY A 201 24.24 13.57 6.80
N ASP A 202 25.13 14.43 7.28
CA ASP A 202 26.11 14.09 8.29
C ASP A 202 25.48 14.26 9.69
N SER A 203 25.79 13.33 10.58
CA SER A 203 25.49 13.48 12.01
C SER A 203 26.81 13.66 12.74
N TRP A 204 27.09 14.89 13.15
CA TRP A 204 28.09 15.15 14.18
C TRP A 204 27.41 14.97 15.54
N GLY A 205 27.81 13.93 16.27
CA GLY A 205 27.49 13.68 17.66
C GLY A 205 28.73 13.17 18.37
#